data_AF-A0A7W4GHA4-F1
#
_entry.id   AF-A0A7W4GHA4-F1
#
_cell.length_a   1.000
_cell.length_b   1.000
_cell.length_c   1.000
_cell.angle_alpha   90.00
_cell.angle_beta   90.00
_cell.angle_gamma   90.00
#
_symmetry.space_group_name_H-M   'P 1'
#
loop_
_entity.id
_entity.type
_entity.pdbx_description
1 polymer ?
#
loop_
_entity_poly.entity_id
_entity_poly.type
_entity_poly.pdbx_seq_one_letter_code
_entity_poly.pdbx_strand_id
1 'polypeptide(L)'
;MDVNDVSTAPSPELTFSVVSINLFNFIEPPHAYYDFENIYSDKQWQKKCAWLGEFISHNQPDIIAFQEVFSPDALAKLTESLGYEYFVALDLPEVVSDYVNRSPVVAIASKYPII
;
A
#
# COMPACT_ATOMS: atom_id res chain seq x y z
N MET A 1 -20.56 -19.23 -51.10
CA MET A 1 -19.27 -19.30 -50.37
C MET A 1 -19.20 -18.01 -49.59
N ASP A 2 -19.71 -18.03 -48.37
CA ASP A 2 -19.71 -16.86 -47.49
C ASP A 2 -18.37 -16.80 -46.76
N VAL A 3 -17.48 -15.97 -47.31
CA VAL A 3 -16.26 -15.52 -46.65
C VAL A 3 -16.66 -14.35 -45.76
N ASN A 4 -16.99 -14.62 -44.50
CA ASN A 4 -16.90 -13.67 -43.36
C ASN A 4 -17.45 -14.35 -42.09
N ASP A 5 -16.74 -15.35 -41.60
CA ASP A 5 -16.83 -15.78 -40.21
C ASP A 5 -15.43 -15.60 -39.59
N VAL A 6 -15.07 -14.34 -39.34
CA VAL A 6 -13.93 -14.03 -38.47
C VAL A 6 -14.49 -14.00 -37.06
N SER A 7 -14.55 -15.18 -36.45
CA SER A 7 -14.75 -15.33 -35.02
C SER A 7 -13.58 -14.64 -34.29
N THR A 8 -13.75 -13.37 -33.93
CA THR A 8 -12.90 -12.70 -32.96
C THR A 8 -13.14 -13.36 -31.61
N ALA A 9 -12.25 -14.27 -31.23
CA ALA A 9 -12.22 -14.78 -29.86
C ALA A 9 -12.23 -13.56 -28.90
N PRO A 10 -13.09 -13.55 -27.86
CA PRO A 10 -13.10 -12.45 -26.91
C PRO A 10 -11.70 -12.33 -26.30
N SER A 11 -11.17 -11.11 -26.28
CA SER A 11 -9.97 -10.80 -25.50
C SER A 11 -10.19 -11.27 -24.06
N PRO A 12 -9.22 -11.93 -23.41
CA PRO A 12 -9.40 -12.42 -22.05
C PRO A 12 -9.85 -11.28 -21.15
N GLU A 13 -10.96 -11.46 -20.43
CA GLU A 13 -11.43 -10.49 -19.44
C GLU A 13 -10.37 -10.37 -18.34
N LEU A 14 -9.79 -9.18 -18.20
CA LEU A 14 -8.85 -8.90 -17.13
C LEU A 14 -9.63 -8.87 -15.81
N THR A 15 -9.42 -9.90 -14.98
CA THR A 15 -9.95 -9.94 -13.61
C THR A 15 -8.82 -9.62 -12.64
N PHE A 16 -9.06 -8.71 -11.70
CA PHE A 16 -8.12 -8.38 -10.64
C PHE A 16 -8.85 -8.22 -9.31
N SER A 17 -8.11 -8.49 -8.23
CA SER A 17 -8.59 -8.35 -6.86
C SER A 17 -8.08 -7.05 -6.23
N VAL A 18 -8.94 -6.37 -5.49
CA VAL A 18 -8.61 -5.11 -4.81
C VAL A 18 -8.94 -5.24 -3.33
N VAL A 19 -8.01 -4.80 -2.48
CA VAL A 19 -8.22 -4.68 -1.03
C VAL A 19 -8.00 -3.23 -0.62
N SER A 20 -8.87 -2.70 0.25
CA SER A 20 -8.64 -1.44 0.96
C SER A 20 -8.41 -1.70 2.45
N ILE A 21 -7.40 -1.07 3.03
CA ILE A 21 -7.04 -1.25 4.44
C ILE A 21 -6.58 0.05 5.09
N ASN A 22 -7.14 0.34 6.27
CA ASN A 22 -6.62 1.36 7.17
C ASN A 22 -5.56 0.72 8.08
N LEU A 23 -4.34 1.27 8.08
CA LEU A 23 -3.19 0.70 8.78
C LEU A 23 -3.07 1.14 10.25
N PHE A 24 -4.02 1.92 10.76
CA PHE A 24 -4.05 2.43 12.12
C PHE A 24 -2.72 3.10 12.52
N ASN A 25 -2.34 4.15 11.80
CA ASN A 25 -1.08 4.91 11.90
C ASN A 25 0.19 4.14 11.50
N PHE A 26 0.42 3.87 10.22
CA PHE A 26 1.66 3.24 9.74
C PHE A 26 2.81 4.25 9.68
N ILE A 27 3.59 4.30 10.77
CA ILE A 27 4.68 5.26 10.97
C ILE A 27 5.92 4.54 11.48
N GLU A 28 7.06 4.77 10.83
CA GLU A 28 8.35 4.22 11.20
C GLU A 28 8.99 5.07 12.33
N PRO A 29 9.51 4.45 13.42
CA PRO A 29 10.28 5.17 14.42
C PRO A 29 11.53 5.83 13.81
N PRO A 30 11.98 7.00 14.32
CA PRO A 30 11.55 7.64 15.56
C PRO A 30 10.39 8.63 15.39
N HIS A 31 9.66 8.60 14.27
CA HIS A 31 8.58 9.55 14.00
C HIS A 31 7.35 9.28 14.87
N ALA A 32 6.64 10.34 15.25
CA ALA A 32 5.45 10.29 16.08
C ALA A 32 4.17 10.62 15.29
N TYR A 33 3.02 10.08 15.70
CA TYR A 33 1.71 10.32 15.05
C TYR A 33 0.74 11.05 15.98
N TYR A 34 0.14 12.15 15.50
CA TYR A 34 -0.78 13.05 16.21
C TYR A 34 -0.26 13.73 17.49
N ASP A 35 0.57 13.08 18.30
CA ASP A 35 1.15 13.54 19.56
C ASP A 35 2.61 13.11 19.65
N PHE A 36 3.45 13.87 20.34
CA PHE A 36 4.90 13.62 20.46
C PHE A 36 5.23 12.36 21.25
N GLU A 37 4.33 11.87 22.10
CA GLU A 37 4.50 10.62 22.86
C GLU A 37 4.13 9.37 22.05
N ASN A 38 3.45 9.54 20.91
CA ASN A 38 2.96 8.45 20.07
C ASN A 38 4.04 7.96 19.10
N ILE A 39 5.15 7.45 19.66
CA ILE A 39 6.24 6.83 18.92
C ILE A 39 6.19 5.33 19.16
N TYR A 40 6.25 4.53 18.10
CA TYR A 40 6.43 3.09 18.27
C TYR A 40 7.84 2.77 18.76
N SER A 41 7.95 1.80 19.66
CA SER A 41 9.21 1.08 19.83
C SER A 41 9.53 0.24 18.60
N ASP A 42 10.81 -0.07 18.37
CA ASP A 42 11.24 -0.96 17.28
C ASP A 42 10.47 -2.29 17.26
N LYS A 43 10.17 -2.84 18.44
CA LYS A 43 9.41 -4.10 18.57
C LYS A 43 7.95 -3.94 18.12
N GLN A 44 7.30 -2.83 18.45
CA GLN A 44 5.93 -2.55 18.00
C GLN A 44 5.90 -2.36 16.47
N TRP A 45 6.88 -1.63 15.95
CA TRP A 45 7.04 -1.41 14.51
C TRP A 45 7.24 -2.73 13.76
N GLN A 46 8.21 -3.54 14.18
CA GLN A 46 8.47 -4.86 13.57
C GLN A 46 7.24 -5.77 13.60
N LYS A 47 6.50 -5.80 14.73
CA LYS A 47 5.26 -6.59 14.83
C LYS A 47 4.21 -6.11 13.83
N LYS A 48 4.11 -4.79 13.62
CA LYS A 48 3.17 -4.19 12.66
C LYS A 48 3.54 -4.54 11.22
N CYS A 49 4.82 -4.40 10.85
CA CYS A 49 5.31 -4.80 9.53
C CYS A 49 5.10 -6.30 9.27
N ALA A 50 5.42 -7.15 10.25
CA ALA A 50 5.22 -8.60 10.14
C ALA A 50 3.74 -8.95 9.93
N TRP A 51 2.85 -8.38 10.74
CA TRP A 51 1.41 -8.59 10.60
C TRP A 51 0.89 -8.15 9.22
N LEU A 52 1.32 -6.98 8.73
CA LEU A 52 0.90 -6.49 7.42
C LEU A 52 1.43 -7.39 6.30
N GLY A 53 2.68 -7.83 6.40
CA GLY A 53 3.28 -8.77 5.44
C GLY A 53 2.57 -10.12 5.40
N GLU A 54 2.22 -10.67 6.56
CA GLU A 54 1.42 -11.90 6.69
C GLU A 54 0.01 -11.71 6.09
N PHE A 55 -0.65 -10.59 6.41
CA PHE A 55 -1.97 -10.26 5.85
C PHE A 55 -1.93 -10.21 4.33
N ILE A 56 -0.96 -9.50 3.75
CA ILE A 56 -0.82 -9.38 2.29
C ILE A 56 -0.49 -10.73 1.66
N SER A 57 0.45 -11.49 2.25
CA SER A 57 0.85 -12.80 1.73
C SER A 57 -0.25 -13.84 1.79
N HIS A 58 -1.14 -13.75 2.78
CA HIS A 58 -2.28 -14.66 2.91
C HIS A 58 -3.38 -14.36 1.88
N ASN A 59 -3.70 -13.08 1.68
CA ASN A 59 -4.81 -12.65 0.82
C ASN A 59 -4.41 -12.48 -0.67
N GLN A 60 -3.12 -12.23 -0.94
CA GLN A 60 -2.53 -12.06 -2.27
C GLN A 60 -3.30 -11.15 -3.25
N PRO A 61 -3.80 -9.97 -2.84
CA PRO A 61 -4.52 -9.09 -3.74
C PRO A 61 -3.63 -8.61 -4.90
N ASP A 62 -4.23 -8.14 -5.99
CA ASP A 62 -3.48 -7.57 -7.11
C ASP A 62 -3.24 -6.06 -6.95
N ILE A 63 -4.15 -5.40 -6.24
CA ILE A 63 -4.08 -3.97 -5.91
C ILE A 63 -4.46 -3.78 -4.44
N ILE A 64 -3.68 -2.98 -3.72
CA ILE A 64 -3.97 -2.62 -2.32
C ILE A 64 -4.04 -1.10 -2.20
N ALA A 65 -5.13 -0.60 -1.63
CA ALA A 65 -5.29 0.80 -1.24
C ALA A 65 -5.15 0.95 0.28
N PHE A 66 -4.23 1.81 0.71
CA PHE A 66 -3.89 2.02 2.12
C PHE A 66 -4.39 3.38 2.61
N GLN A 67 -4.91 3.42 3.83
CA GLN A 67 -5.18 4.64 4.60
C GLN A 67 -4.33 4.66 5.87
N GLU A 68 -4.19 5.85 6.46
CA GLU A 68 -3.36 6.10 7.65
C GLU A 68 -1.86 5.78 7.44
N VAL A 69 -1.32 6.19 6.29
CA VAL A 69 0.10 6.03 5.96
C VAL A 69 0.87 7.29 6.35
N PHE A 70 1.82 7.17 7.27
CA PHE A 70 2.73 8.26 7.64
C PHE A 70 4.16 8.03 7.15
N SER A 71 4.54 6.78 6.90
CA SER A 71 5.86 6.43 6.36
C SER A 71 5.71 5.70 5.02
N PRO A 72 5.41 6.44 3.93
CA PRO A 72 5.18 5.85 2.61
C PRO A 72 6.39 5.10 2.07
N ASP A 73 7.61 5.59 2.29
CA ASP A 73 8.84 4.92 1.83
C ASP A 73 9.02 3.54 2.47
N ALA A 74 8.70 3.41 3.75
CA ALA A 74 8.76 2.14 4.46
C ALA A 74 7.66 1.18 3.96
N LEU A 75 6.47 1.71 3.67
CA LEU A 75 5.37 0.92 3.12
C LEU A 75 5.70 0.41 1.71
N ALA A 76 6.28 1.27 0.86
CA ALA A 76 6.73 0.94 -0.48
C ALA A 76 7.73 -0.21 -0.47
N LYS A 77 8.78 -0.13 0.38
CA LYS A 77 9.77 -1.21 0.53
C LYS A 77 9.14 -2.52 0.99
N LEU A 78 8.20 -2.45 1.93
CA LEU A 78 7.48 -3.64 2.41
C LEU A 78 6.67 -4.27 1.27
N THR A 79 5.89 -3.50 0.52
CA THR A 79 5.07 -4.05 -0.57
C THR A 79 5.90 -4.50 -1.77
N GLU A 80 7.00 -3.81 -2.08
CA GLU A 80 7.97 -4.23 -3.10
C GLU A 80 8.54 -5.62 -2.76
N SER A 81 8.91 -5.85 -1.50
CA SER A 81 9.41 -7.16 -1.04
C SER A 81 8.39 -8.31 -1.17
N LEU A 82 7.11 -7.97 -1.36
CA LEU A 82 5.98 -8.88 -1.53
C LEU A 82 5.50 -8.98 -2.98
N GLY A 83 6.22 -8.37 -3.93
CA GLY A 83 5.95 -8.47 -5.37
C GLY A 83 5.04 -7.37 -5.95
N TYR A 84 4.83 -6.27 -5.23
CA TYR A 84 4.10 -5.11 -5.77
C TYR A 84 5.09 -4.10 -6.34
N GLU A 85 5.33 -4.20 -7.65
CA GLU A 85 6.32 -3.39 -8.38
C GLU A 85 5.95 -1.90 -8.49
N TYR A 86 4.67 -1.56 -8.34
CA TYR A 86 4.17 -0.20 -8.50
C TYR A 86 3.63 0.32 -7.17
N PHE A 87 4.09 1.50 -6.77
CA PHE A 87 3.65 2.17 -5.56
C PHE A 87 3.46 3.67 -5.80
N VAL A 88 2.37 4.23 -5.26
CA VAL A 88 2.14 5.68 -5.26
C VAL A 88 1.56 6.09 -3.91
N ALA A 89 2.07 7.18 -3.35
CA ALA A 89 1.40 7.94 -2.30
C ALA A 89 0.83 9.21 -2.92
N LEU A 90 -0.43 9.54 -2.64
CA LEU A 90 -1.11 10.69 -3.27
C LEU A 90 -0.67 12.05 -2.68
N ASP A 91 0.13 12.04 -1.62
CA ASP A 91 0.70 13.24 -1.03
C ASP A 91 1.96 12.87 -0.21
N LEU A 92 2.65 13.89 0.31
CA LEU A 92 3.67 13.72 1.35
C LEU A 92 3.03 13.89 2.74
N PRO A 93 3.41 13.07 3.73
CA PRO A 93 2.99 13.30 5.11
C PRO A 93 3.44 14.69 5.58
N GLU A 94 2.50 15.49 6.08
CA GLU A 94 2.84 16.80 6.63
C GLU A 94 3.46 16.65 8.03
N VAL A 95 4.74 17.04 8.15
CA VAL A 95 5.44 17.15 9.42
C VAL A 95 5.05 18.48 10.06
N VAL A 96 4.30 18.42 11.16
CA VAL A 96 3.77 19.63 11.82
C VAL A 96 4.80 20.26 12.78
N SER A 97 5.73 19.45 13.34
CA SER A 97 6.84 19.93 14.18
C SER A 97 7.88 18.82 14.36
N ASP A 98 9.17 19.11 14.15
CA ASP A 98 10.35 18.23 14.31
C ASP A 98 10.21 16.79 13.77
N TYR A 99 9.48 15.92 14.49
CA TYR A 99 9.26 14.50 14.17
C TYR A 99 7.79 14.06 14.29
N VAL A 100 6.85 14.96 14.60
CA VAL A 100 5.41 14.68 14.76
C VAL A 100 4.66 14.90 13.44
N ASN A 101 3.95 13.87 13.01
CA ASN A 101 3.12 13.88 11.80
C ASN A 101 1.64 13.88 12.18
N ARG A 102 0.82 14.73 11.54
CA ARG A 102 -0.64 14.80 11.79
C ARG A 102 -1.50 14.52 10.56
N SER A 103 -0.91 14.56 9.38
CA SER A 103 -1.63 14.40 8.11
C SER A 103 -1.17 13.10 7.45
N PRO A 104 -1.76 11.94 7.80
CA PRO A 104 -1.46 10.72 7.08
C PRO A 104 -1.98 10.83 5.65
N VAL A 105 -1.29 10.14 4.75
CA VAL A 105 -1.66 10.07 3.34
C VAL A 105 -2.35 8.76 3.03
N VAL A 106 -2.91 8.69 1.83
CA VAL A 106 -3.35 7.45 1.21
C VAL A 106 -2.30 6.99 0.20
N ALA A 107 -2.17 5.68 0.06
CA ALA A 107 -1.23 5.08 -0.88
C ALA A 107 -1.86 3.89 -1.61
N ILE A 108 -1.32 3.54 -2.78
CA ILE A 108 -1.68 2.36 -3.54
C ILE A 108 -0.40 1.56 -3.82
N ALA A 109 -0.44 0.25 -3.60
CA ALA A 109 0.52 -0.70 -4.14
C ALA A 109 -0.18 -1.60 -5.18
N SER A 110 0.49 -1.91 -6.27
CA SER A 110 -0.09 -2.70 -7.36
C SER A 110 0.96 -3.61 -8.01
N LYS A 111 0.48 -4.76 -8.49
CA LYS A 111 1.22 -5.61 -9.44
C LYS A 111 1.17 -5.06 -10.88
N TYR A 112 0.35 -4.05 -11.14
CA TYR A 112 0.15 -3.43 -12.45
C TYR A 112 0.57 -1.95 -12.46
N PRO A 113 0.96 -1.39 -13.62
CA PRO A 113 1.26 0.04 -13.74
C PRO A 113 0.12 0.95 -13.28
N ILE A 114 0.49 2.05 -12.63
CA ILE A 114 -0.43 3.13 -12.22
C ILE A 114 -0.22 4.31 -13.20
N ILE A 115 -1.30 4.80 -13.81
CA ILE A 115 -1.29 5.84 -14.86
C ILE A 115 -2.04 7.08 -14.38
#